data_AF-A0A0C1J3M4-F1
#
_entry.id   AF-A0A0C1J3M4-F1
#
_cell.length_a   1.000
_cell.length_b   1.000
_cell.length_c   1.000
_cell.angle_alpha   90.00
_cell.angle_beta   90.00
_cell.angle_gamma   90.00
#
_symmetry.space_group_name_H-M   'P 1'
#
loop_
_entity.id
_entity.type
_entity.pdbx_description
1 polymer ?
#
loop_
_entity_poly.entity_id
_entity_poly.type
_entity_poly.pdbx_seq_one_letter_code
_entity_poly.pdbx_strand_id
1 'polypeptide(L)'
;MQLSEVWMSYCADRFPEEKELPPPMPVDPWEALELLFELHPMFTARYDAIKSAPFDRIHDEETDGALCQLAMTDSFAGWDGLSAGGWRVMIERLIWSETVIAANAAQNNPVIAHLPEGLDRMSSAKALLLMYLLGGGRDVDTRTLDARPRGTFPSLPAQRPIRKQ
;
A
#
# COMPACT_ATOMS: atom_id res chain seq x y z
N MET A 1 14.09 -6.08 -1.45
CA MET A 1 13.43 -5.13 -0.53
C MET A 1 12.15 -5.82 -0.11
N GLN A 2 11.86 -5.86 1.18
CA GLN A 2 10.58 -6.45 1.59
C GLN A 2 9.46 -5.55 1.06
N LEU A 3 8.41 -6.13 0.49
CA LEU A 3 7.31 -5.32 -0.04
C LEU A 3 6.62 -4.48 1.06
N SER A 4 6.70 -4.93 2.31
CA SER A 4 6.31 -4.16 3.49
C SER A 4 7.16 -2.91 3.75
N GLU A 5 8.33 -2.74 3.13
CA GLU A 5 9.16 -1.54 3.26
C GLU A 5 8.82 -0.48 2.22
N VAL A 6 8.07 -0.83 1.17
CA VAL A 6 7.74 0.06 0.05
C VAL A 6 6.87 1.22 0.52
N TRP A 7 5.83 0.97 1.32
CA TRP A 7 4.97 2.04 1.83
C TRP A 7 5.73 2.96 2.80
N MET A 8 6.70 2.43 3.55
CA MET A 8 7.55 3.24 4.43
C MET A 8 8.49 4.12 3.61
N SER A 9 9.08 3.59 2.53
CA SER A 9 9.87 4.38 1.58
C SER A 9 9.03 5.49 0.94
N TYR A 10 7.80 5.15 0.54
CA TYR A 10 6.84 6.13 0.01
C TYR A 10 6.61 7.26 1.02
N CYS A 11 6.36 6.94 2.30
CA CYS A 11 6.21 7.95 3.33
C CYS A 11 7.48 8.79 3.52
N ALA A 12 8.67 8.18 3.53
CA ALA A 12 9.94 8.90 3.73
C ALA A 12 10.19 9.93 2.62
N ASP A 13 9.80 9.63 1.39
CA ASP A 13 9.93 10.57 0.26
C ASP A 13 9.04 11.82 0.40
N ARG A 14 8.09 11.85 1.34
CA ARG A 14 7.20 12.99 1.61
C ARG A 14 7.77 13.92 2.68
N PHE A 15 8.86 13.50 3.33
CA PHE A 15 9.56 14.28 4.33
C PHE A 15 11.06 14.36 3.99
N PRO A 16 11.44 14.91 2.82
CA PRO A 16 12.81 14.88 2.31
C PRO A 16 13.80 15.69 3.16
N GLU A 17 13.31 16.64 3.95
CA GLU A 17 14.11 17.48 4.85
C GLU A 17 14.31 16.84 6.23
N GLU A 18 13.51 15.83 6.56
CA GLU A 18 13.51 15.17 7.86
C GLU A 18 14.51 14.02 7.90
N LYS A 19 15.25 13.91 9.01
CA LYS A 19 16.19 12.79 9.22
C LYS A 19 15.46 11.52 9.68
N GLU A 20 14.29 11.67 10.27
CA GLU A 20 13.43 10.61 10.79
C GLU A 20 11.99 10.92 10.37
N LEU A 21 11.16 9.88 10.17
CA LEU A 21 9.75 10.10 9.88
C LEU A 21 9.07 10.82 11.05
N PRO A 22 8.13 11.74 10.78
CA PRO A 22 7.30 12.32 11.82
C PRO A 22 6.61 11.25 12.68
N PRO A 23 6.24 11.59 13.93
CA PRO A 23 5.54 10.68 14.81
C PRO A 23 4.33 10.02 14.12
N PRO A 24 4.15 8.70 14.28
CA PRO A 24 2.99 8.02 13.72
C PRO A 24 1.71 8.44 14.44
N MET A 25 0.69 8.81 13.67
CA MET A 25 -0.68 9.04 14.11
C MET A 25 -1.52 7.78 13.87
N PRO A 26 -2.36 7.38 14.85
CA PRO A 26 -3.26 6.25 14.68
C PRO A 26 -4.33 6.60 13.63
N VAL A 27 -4.62 5.64 12.76
CA VAL A 27 -5.75 5.70 11.83
C VAL A 27 -6.80 4.71 12.31
N ASP A 28 -8.03 5.20 12.50
CA ASP A 28 -9.14 4.35 12.91
C ASP A 28 -9.75 3.58 11.71
N PRO A 29 -10.53 2.52 11.95
CA PRO A 29 -11.11 1.73 10.86
C PRO A 29 -11.96 2.53 9.85
N TRP A 30 -12.72 3.51 10.30
CA TRP A 30 -13.60 4.29 9.42
C TRP A 30 -12.82 5.30 8.60
N GLU A 31 -11.87 5.98 9.22
CA GLU A 31 -10.92 6.85 8.51
C GLU A 31 -10.17 6.08 7.43
N ALA A 32 -9.73 4.86 7.72
CA ALA A 32 -9.05 4.01 6.75
C ALA A 32 -9.94 3.62 5.57
N LEU A 33 -11.20 3.26 5.83
CA LEU A 33 -12.17 2.95 4.77
C LEU A 33 -12.47 4.19 3.92
N GLU A 34 -12.62 5.37 4.52
CA GLU A 34 -12.80 6.60 3.77
C GLU A 34 -11.63 6.89 2.84
N LEU A 35 -10.40 6.75 3.34
CA LEU A 35 -9.18 6.95 2.56
C LEU A 35 -9.08 5.95 1.39
N LEU A 36 -9.38 4.67 1.62
CA LEU A 36 -9.40 3.67 0.55
C LEU A 36 -10.51 3.92 -0.47
N PHE A 37 -11.68 4.40 -0.02
CA PHE A 37 -12.80 4.72 -0.89
C PHE A 37 -12.47 5.83 -1.89
N GLU A 38 -11.60 6.78 -1.55
CA GLU A 38 -11.12 7.80 -2.49
C GLU A 38 -10.39 7.23 -3.70
N LEU A 39 -9.87 6.00 -3.57
CA LEU A 39 -9.13 5.32 -4.62
C LEU A 39 -10.04 4.47 -5.53
N HIS A 40 -11.30 4.25 -5.14
CA HIS A 40 -12.28 3.46 -5.91
C HIS A 40 -12.51 3.94 -7.35
N PRO A 41 -12.57 5.25 -7.64
CA PRO A 41 -12.76 5.73 -9.01
C PRO A 41 -11.76 5.12 -10.01
N MET A 42 -10.52 4.86 -9.59
CA MET A 42 -9.50 4.23 -10.44
C MET A 42 -9.85 2.79 -10.82
N PHE A 43 -10.42 2.02 -9.89
CA PHE A 43 -10.86 0.65 -10.14
C PHE A 43 -12.15 0.62 -10.95
N THR A 44 -13.10 1.51 -10.65
CA THR A 44 -14.39 1.56 -11.37
C THR A 44 -14.21 1.87 -12.86
N ALA A 45 -13.21 2.70 -13.21
CA ALA A 45 -12.87 2.99 -14.61
C ALA A 45 -12.41 1.75 -15.41
N ARG A 46 -12.01 0.66 -14.73
CA ARG A 46 -11.55 -0.61 -15.33
C ARG A 46 -12.48 -1.78 -15.02
N TYR A 47 -13.67 -1.53 -14.49
CA TYR A 47 -14.57 -2.57 -13.99
C TYR A 47 -14.96 -3.62 -15.05
N ASP A 48 -15.15 -3.20 -16.31
CA ASP A 48 -15.47 -4.12 -17.40
C ASP A 48 -14.35 -5.12 -17.70
N ALA A 49 -13.08 -4.71 -17.56
CA ALA A 49 -11.95 -5.61 -17.70
C ALA A 49 -11.86 -6.55 -16.50
N ILE A 50 -11.96 -6.00 -15.29
CA ILE A 50 -11.91 -6.73 -14.02
C ILE A 50 -12.95 -7.85 -13.94
N LYS A 51 -14.21 -7.56 -14.30
CA LYS A 51 -15.31 -8.55 -14.19
C LYS A 51 -15.16 -9.72 -15.15
N SER A 52 -14.41 -9.53 -16.24
CA SER A 52 -14.20 -10.54 -17.28
C SER A 52 -13.01 -11.47 -17.01
N ALA A 53 -12.10 -11.06 -16.11
CA ALA A 53 -10.92 -11.82 -15.76
C ALA A 53 -11.14 -12.65 -14.47
N PRO A 54 -10.78 -13.95 -14.45
CA PRO A 54 -10.72 -14.71 -13.22
C PRO A 54 -9.55 -14.22 -12.35
N PHE A 55 -9.66 -14.41 -11.03
CA PHE A 55 -8.52 -14.21 -10.14
C PHE A 55 -7.47 -15.31 -10.37
N ASP A 56 -6.24 -14.91 -10.65
CA ASP A 56 -5.10 -15.82 -10.80
C ASP A 56 -3.83 -15.18 -10.24
N ARG A 57 -3.11 -15.93 -9.42
CA ARG A 57 -1.88 -15.50 -8.75
C ARG A 57 -0.70 -15.35 -9.71
N ILE A 58 -0.80 -15.82 -10.95
CA ILE A 58 0.22 -15.54 -11.98
C ILE A 58 0.42 -14.03 -12.22
N HIS A 59 -0.58 -13.21 -11.88
CA HIS A 59 -0.53 -11.75 -11.98
C HIS A 59 -0.06 -11.06 -10.69
N ASP A 60 0.37 -11.82 -9.66
CA ASP A 60 0.86 -11.24 -8.40
C ASP A 60 2.07 -10.33 -8.63
N GLU A 61 3.05 -10.77 -9.43
CA GLU A 61 4.28 -10.00 -9.73
C GLU A 61 4.00 -8.71 -10.52
N GLU A 62 3.10 -8.78 -11.50
CA GLU A 62 2.66 -7.62 -12.28
C GLU A 62 1.99 -6.58 -11.37
N THR A 63 1.11 -7.03 -10.48
CA THR A 63 0.42 -6.18 -9.51
C THR A 63 1.40 -5.54 -8.52
N ASP A 64 2.34 -6.33 -7.99
CA ASP A 64 3.36 -5.84 -7.05
C ASP A 64 4.28 -4.81 -7.72
N GLY A 65 4.66 -5.03 -8.98
CA GLY A 65 5.41 -4.08 -9.79
C GLY A 65 4.68 -2.75 -9.96
N ALA A 66 3.39 -2.77 -10.27
CA ALA A 66 2.58 -1.55 -10.41
C ALA A 66 2.42 -0.78 -9.10
N LEU A 67 2.29 -1.47 -7.96
CA LEU A 67 2.26 -0.86 -6.64
C LEU A 67 3.61 -0.26 -6.25
N CYS A 68 4.72 -0.92 -6.57
CA CYS A 68 6.05 -0.36 -6.35
C CYS A 68 6.30 0.86 -7.24
N GLN A 69 5.85 0.85 -8.50
CA GLN A 69 5.95 1.99 -9.38
C GLN A 69 5.14 3.19 -8.86
N LEU A 70 3.94 2.96 -8.32
CA LEU A 70 3.17 4.00 -7.62
C LEU A 70 4.00 4.60 -6.49
N ALA A 71 4.62 3.75 -5.66
CA ALA A 71 5.43 4.22 -4.54
C ALA A 71 6.62 5.09 -4.99
N MET A 72 7.26 4.74 -6.11
CA MET A 72 8.44 5.45 -6.63
C MET A 72 8.09 6.73 -7.39
N THR A 73 6.99 6.76 -8.13
CA THR A 73 6.64 7.85 -9.04
C THR A 73 5.54 8.77 -8.52
N ASP A 74 4.91 8.40 -7.41
CA ASP A 74 3.68 9.01 -6.89
C ASP A 74 2.51 9.04 -7.88
N SER A 75 2.57 8.20 -8.90
CA SER A 75 1.66 8.26 -10.05
C SER A 75 1.02 6.91 -10.34
N PHE A 76 -0.26 6.97 -10.69
CA PHE A 76 -1.01 5.81 -11.20
C PHE A 76 -0.81 5.58 -12.70
N ALA A 77 -0.02 6.42 -13.39
CA ALA A 77 0.19 6.29 -14.84
C ALA A 77 0.76 4.91 -15.25
N GLY A 78 1.53 4.27 -14.37
CA GLY A 78 2.01 2.91 -14.58
C GLY A 78 0.92 1.85 -14.69
N TRP A 79 -0.29 2.15 -14.20
CA TRP A 79 -1.40 1.19 -14.14
C TRP A 79 -2.18 1.11 -15.46
N ASP A 80 -2.00 2.06 -16.38
CA ASP A 80 -2.62 1.99 -17.70
C ASP A 80 -2.15 0.80 -18.54
N GLY A 81 -0.95 0.29 -18.23
CA GLY A 81 -0.38 -0.92 -18.85
C GLY A 81 -0.77 -2.24 -18.18
N LEU A 82 -1.49 -2.21 -17.05
CA LEU A 82 -1.86 -3.43 -16.33
C LEU A 82 -2.83 -4.29 -17.15
N SER A 83 -2.56 -5.58 -17.17
CA SER A 83 -3.46 -6.60 -17.70
C SER A 83 -4.78 -6.65 -16.90
N ALA A 84 -5.83 -7.20 -17.51
CA ALA A 84 -7.10 -7.42 -16.80
C ALA A 84 -6.92 -8.34 -15.58
N GLY A 85 -5.98 -9.29 -15.64
CA GLY A 85 -5.62 -10.16 -14.52
C GLY A 85 -4.91 -9.41 -13.39
N GLY A 86 -3.98 -8.50 -13.71
CA GLY A 86 -3.34 -7.62 -12.72
C GLY A 86 -4.35 -6.71 -12.02
N TRP A 87 -5.24 -6.08 -12.79
CA TRP A 87 -6.35 -5.31 -12.23
C TRP A 87 -7.27 -6.16 -11.35
N ARG A 88 -7.54 -7.41 -11.74
CA ARG A 88 -8.36 -8.35 -10.95
C ARG A 88 -7.68 -8.69 -9.62
N VAL A 89 -6.39 -9.00 -9.63
CA VAL A 89 -5.63 -9.26 -8.39
C VAL A 89 -5.64 -8.03 -7.49
N MET A 90 -5.43 -6.83 -8.05
CA MET A 90 -5.40 -5.60 -7.26
C MET A 90 -6.73 -5.30 -6.56
N ILE A 91 -7.87 -5.43 -7.25
CA ILE A 91 -9.19 -5.19 -6.64
C ILE A 91 -9.55 -6.27 -5.60
N GLU A 92 -9.19 -7.54 -5.82
CA GLU A 92 -9.47 -8.61 -4.85
C GLU A 92 -8.70 -8.38 -3.56
N ARG A 93 -7.45 -7.92 -3.65
CA ARG A 93 -6.67 -7.51 -2.48
C ARG A 93 -7.31 -6.32 -1.77
N LEU A 94 -7.76 -5.31 -2.50
CA LEU A 94 -8.46 -4.16 -1.91
C LEU A 94 -9.74 -4.58 -1.18
N ILE A 95 -10.61 -5.38 -1.81
CA ILE A 95 -11.85 -5.90 -1.21
C ILE A 95 -11.55 -6.69 0.06
N TRP A 96 -10.52 -7.55 0.02
CA TRP A 96 -10.10 -8.31 1.20
C TRP A 96 -9.62 -7.39 2.32
N SER A 97 -8.79 -6.39 2.01
CA SER A 97 -8.30 -5.40 2.98
C SER A 97 -9.45 -4.62 3.61
N GLU A 98 -10.40 -4.13 2.82
CA GLU A 98 -11.59 -3.42 3.31
C GLU A 98 -12.45 -4.32 4.20
N THR A 99 -12.62 -5.59 3.83
CA THR A 99 -13.33 -6.58 4.66
C THR A 99 -12.66 -6.77 6.01
N VAL A 100 -11.32 -6.87 6.05
CA VAL A 100 -10.56 -6.97 7.30
C VAL A 100 -10.70 -5.70 8.13
N ILE A 101 -10.63 -4.52 7.52
CA ILE A 101 -10.79 -3.24 8.23
C ILE A 101 -12.19 -3.12 8.83
N ALA A 102 -13.24 -3.44 8.06
CA ALA A 102 -14.63 -3.44 8.55
C ALA A 102 -14.85 -4.46 9.67
N ALA A 103 -14.22 -5.64 9.59
CA ALA A 103 -14.27 -6.63 10.67
C ALA A 103 -13.59 -6.13 11.96
N ASN A 104 -12.47 -5.39 11.84
CA ASN A 104 -11.82 -4.74 12.98
C ASN A 104 -12.71 -3.64 13.60
N ALA A 105 -13.39 -2.85 12.77
CA ALA A 105 -14.37 -1.87 13.22
C ALA A 105 -15.49 -2.52 14.06
N ALA A 106 -16.03 -3.65 13.58
CA ALA A 106 -17.09 -4.39 14.28
C ALA A 106 -16.63 -4.96 15.64
N GLN A 107 -15.32 -5.18 15.81
CA GLN A 107 -14.73 -5.62 17.07
C GLN A 107 -14.35 -4.46 18.02
N ASN A 108 -14.65 -3.21 17.65
CA ASN A 108 -14.25 -1.99 18.36
C ASN A 108 -12.72 -1.86 18.52
N ASN A 109 -11.95 -2.36 17.54
CA ASN A 109 -10.51 -2.09 17.50
C ASN A 109 -10.31 -0.62 17.11
N PRO A 110 -9.70 0.21 17.97
CA PRO A 110 -9.68 1.65 17.77
C PRO A 110 -8.67 2.11 16.71
N VAL A 111 -7.73 1.23 16.30
CA VAL A 111 -6.63 1.59 15.40
C VAL A 111 -6.33 0.41 14.47
N ILE A 112 -6.22 0.69 13.17
CA ILE A 112 -5.89 -0.31 12.13
C ILE A 112 -4.52 -0.05 11.49
N ALA A 113 -4.06 1.20 11.49
CA ALA A 113 -2.77 1.60 10.94
C ALA A 113 -2.15 2.74 11.74
N HIS A 114 -0.88 2.99 11.49
CA HIS A 114 -0.14 4.12 12.02
C HIS A 114 0.59 4.79 10.85
N LEU A 115 0.20 6.02 10.52
CA LEU A 115 0.80 6.80 9.42
C LEU A 115 1.55 8.01 9.97
N PRO A 116 2.66 8.45 9.36
CA PRO A 116 3.34 9.66 9.80
C PRO A 116 2.42 10.88 9.79
N GLU A 117 2.51 11.69 10.84
CA GLU A 117 1.85 13.00 10.88
C GLU A 117 2.30 13.89 9.71
N GLY A 118 1.37 14.69 9.16
CA GLY A 118 1.67 15.67 8.12
C GLY A 118 1.52 15.18 6.68
N LEU A 119 1.17 13.90 6.47
CA LEU A 119 0.75 13.44 5.14
C LEU A 119 -0.58 14.11 4.75
N ASP A 120 -0.66 14.61 3.51
CA ASP A 120 -1.93 15.02 2.94
C ASP A 120 -2.86 13.81 2.77
N ARG A 121 -4.16 14.06 2.58
CA ARG A 121 -5.19 13.01 2.52
C ARG A 121 -4.93 11.97 1.42
N MET A 122 -4.54 12.40 0.22
CA MET A 122 -4.26 11.51 -0.91
C MET A 122 -2.98 10.71 -0.65
N SER A 123 -1.96 11.32 -0.04
CA SER A 123 -0.74 10.66 0.38
C SER A 123 -1.01 9.59 1.44
N SER A 124 -1.88 9.88 2.42
CA SER A 124 -2.34 8.91 3.41
C SER A 124 -3.11 7.74 2.77
N ALA A 125 -4.00 8.02 1.81
CA ALA A 125 -4.73 6.98 1.07
C ALA A 125 -3.78 6.06 0.31
N LYS A 126 -2.82 6.62 -0.44
CA LYS A 126 -1.79 5.83 -1.15
C LYS A 126 -0.91 5.02 -0.18
N ALA A 127 -0.52 5.59 0.95
CA ALA A 127 0.27 4.88 1.96
C ALA A 127 -0.50 3.67 2.52
N LEU A 128 -1.79 3.83 2.87
CA LEU A 128 -2.63 2.70 3.30
C LEU A 128 -2.78 1.66 2.20
N LEU A 129 -3.06 2.08 0.97
CA LEU A 129 -3.17 1.18 -0.17
C LEU A 129 -1.90 0.34 -0.31
N LEU A 130 -0.72 0.98 -0.31
CA LEU A 130 0.56 0.28 -0.39
C LEU A 130 0.75 -0.67 0.79
N MET A 131 0.48 -0.22 2.02
CA MET A 131 0.61 -1.05 3.23
C MET A 131 -0.25 -2.32 3.16
N TYR A 132 -1.50 -2.19 2.71
CA TYR A 132 -2.46 -3.29 2.68
C TYR A 132 -2.32 -4.22 1.47
N LEU A 133 -1.99 -3.69 0.29
CA LEU A 133 -1.97 -4.48 -0.95
C LEU A 133 -0.61 -5.13 -1.23
N LEU A 134 0.49 -4.59 -0.68
CA LEU A 134 1.82 -5.17 -0.83
C LEU A 134 2.09 -6.33 0.15
N GLY A 135 1.36 -6.39 1.27
CA GLY A 135 1.32 -7.53 2.18
C GLY A 135 2.65 -7.83 2.90
N GLY A 136 2.57 -8.51 4.05
CA GLY A 136 3.75 -9.01 4.76
C GLY A 136 4.15 -10.40 4.25
N GLY A 137 5.38 -10.57 3.76
CA GLY A 137 5.94 -11.88 3.41
C GLY A 137 6.21 -12.13 1.91
N ARG A 138 6.20 -11.07 1.09
CA ARG A 138 6.60 -11.14 -0.32
C ARG A 138 7.75 -10.16 -0.56
N ASP A 139 8.69 -10.55 -1.42
CA ASP A 139 9.84 -9.75 -1.81
C ASP A 139 9.73 -9.35 -3.28
N VAL A 140 10.22 -8.17 -3.62
CA VAL A 140 10.41 -7.75 -5.02
C VAL A 140 11.90 -7.62 -5.34
N ASP A 141 12.28 -8.05 -6.53
CA ASP A 141 13.64 -7.84 -7.03
C ASP A 141 13.85 -6.34 -7.25
N THR A 142 14.70 -5.73 -6.45
CA THR A 142 15.05 -4.29 -6.57
C THR A 142 15.62 -3.91 -7.93
N ARG A 143 16.04 -4.87 -8.76
CA ARG A 143 16.50 -4.61 -10.14
C ARG A 143 15.35 -4.33 -11.12
N THR A 144 14.11 -4.71 -10.78
CA THR A 144 12.91 -4.35 -11.55
C THR A 144 12.37 -2.97 -11.17
N LEU A 145 12.93 -2.37 -10.11
CA LEU A 145 12.63 -1.02 -9.63
C LEU A 145 13.75 -0.09 -10.11
N ASP A 146 13.53 0.66 -11.18
CA ASP A 146 14.58 1.47 -11.80
C ASP A 146 15.28 2.45 -10.83
N ALA A 147 16.61 2.37 -10.84
CA ALA A 147 17.65 3.28 -10.32
C ALA A 147 17.33 4.25 -9.15
N ARG A 148 17.19 3.75 -7.92
CA ARG A 148 17.60 4.53 -6.73
C ARG A 148 19.06 4.23 -6.35
N PRO A 149 19.83 5.22 -5.86
CA PRO A 149 21.12 4.97 -5.25
C PRO A 149 20.93 4.02 -4.07
N ARG A 150 21.63 2.89 -4.06
CA ARG A 150 21.64 1.97 -2.92
C ARG A 150 22.24 2.69 -1.72
N GLY A 151 21.42 2.90 -0.70
CA GLY A 151 21.87 3.34 0.62
C GLY A 151 21.31 4.69 1.02
N THR A 152 20.16 4.67 1.71
CA THR A 152 19.95 5.19 3.08
C THR A 152 18.45 5.15 3.32
N PHE A 153 17.92 3.97 3.65
CA PHE A 153 16.64 3.92 4.36
C PHE A 153 16.89 4.52 5.75
N PRO A 154 16.02 5.42 6.26
CA PRO A 154 16.10 5.84 7.65
C PRO A 154 15.99 4.60 8.56
N SER A 155 16.80 4.54 9.61
CA SER A 155 16.79 3.43 10.56
C SER A 155 15.44 3.34 11.24
N LEU A 156 14.75 2.21 11.06
CA LEU A 156 13.48 1.92 11.71
C LEU A 156 13.65 1.93 13.24
N PRO A 157 12.73 2.51 14.03
CA PRO A 157 12.64 2.16 15.43
C PRO A 157 12.32 0.67 15.51
N ALA A 158 13.22 -0.10 16.13
CA ALA A 158 13.09 -1.55 16.25
C ALA A 158 11.69 -1.90 16.77
N GLN A 159 10.86 -2.53 15.92
CA GLN A 159 9.61 -3.12 16.37
C GLN A 159 9.98 -4.14 17.45
N ARG A 160 9.65 -3.82 18.71
CA ARG A 160 9.74 -4.79 19.79
C ARG A 160 8.90 -6.00 19.35
N PRO A 161 9.48 -7.21 19.22
CA PRO A 161 8.69 -8.37 18.90
C PRO A 161 7.65 -8.54 20.00
N ILE A 162 6.37 -8.55 19.61
CA ILE A 162 5.27 -8.96 20.47
C ILE A 162 5.63 -10.37 20.96
N ARG A 163 6.03 -10.48 22.23
CA ARG A 163 6.19 -11.77 22.90
C ARG A 163 4.81 -12.44 22.90
N LYS A 164 4.68 -13.56 22.19
CA LYS A 164 3.58 -14.50 22.41
C LYS A 164 3.62 -14.90 23.89
N GLN A 165 2.54 -14.61 24.61
CA GLN A 165 2.23 -15.23 25.90
C GLN A 165 1.42 -16.50 25.63
#